data_AF-A0A7V0JJZ2-F1
#
_entry.id   AF-A0A7V0JJZ2-F1
#
_cell.length_a   1.000
_cell.length_b   1.000
_cell.length_c   1.000
_cell.angle_alpha   90.00
_cell.angle_beta   90.00
_cell.angle_gamma   90.00
#
_symmetry.space_group_name_H-M   'P 1'
#
loop_
_entity.id
_entity.type
_entity.pdbx_description
1 polymer ?
#
loop_
_entity_poly.entity_id
_entity_poly.type
_entity_poly.pdbx_seq_one_letter_code
_entity_poly.pdbx_strand_id
1 'polypeptide(L)' 'MSTKKIRVIIAKPGLDGHDRGAKIMAHALRDAGIEVIYSGLHQTVHSIVKMAVEEDVDVIGLSIMSGAHIPISKK' A
#
# COMPACT_ATOMS: atom_id res chain seq x y z
N MET A 1 -18.18 -1.66 -22.54
CA MET A 1 -17.25 -2.38 -21.63
C MET A 1 -16.87 -1.41 -20.53
N SER A 2 -17.17 -1.70 -19.26
CA SER A 2 -16.62 -0.90 -18.17
C SER A 2 -15.12 -1.18 -18.10
N THR A 3 -14.30 -0.14 -18.25
CA THR A 3 -12.87 -0.24 -17.98
C THR A 3 -12.70 -0.51 -16.48
N LYS A 4 -12.16 -1.69 -16.13
CA LYS A 4 -11.80 -2.00 -14.72
C LYS A 4 -10.84 -0.91 -14.26
N LYS A 5 -11.19 -0.19 -13.20
CA LYS A 5 -10.27 0.78 -12.58
C LYS A 5 -9.15 0.02 -11.88
N ILE A 6 -7.93 0.50 -12.01
CA ILE A 6 -6.78 -0.04 -11.29
C ILE A 6 -7.01 0.22 -9.79
N ARG A 7 -6.80 -0.81 -8.97
CA ARG A 7 -6.89 -0.75 -7.52
C ARG A 7 -5.50 -0.94 -6.90
N VAL A 8 -5.11 -0.03 -6.02
CA VAL A 8 -3.80 -0.03 -5.36
C VAL A 8 -4.01 -0.01 -3.85
N ILE A 9 -3.27 -0.85 -3.13
CA ILE A 9 -3.05 -0.65 -1.69
C ILE A 9 -1.73 0.09 -1.47
N ILE A 10 -1.76 1.18 -0.71
CA ILE A 10 -0.56 1.85 -0.19
C ILE A 10 -0.37 1.40 1.25
N ALA A 11 0.65 0.58 1.46
CA ALA A 11 0.90 -0.14 2.70
C ALA A 11 2.08 0.41 3.52
N LYS A 12 1.95 0.33 4.85
CA LYS A 12 2.95 0.73 5.84
C LYS A 12 3.25 -0.44 6.79
N PRO A 13 4.25 -1.29 6.48
CA PRO A 13 4.60 -2.41 7.34
C PRO A 13 5.44 -1.99 8.54
N GLY A 14 5.26 -2.69 9.66
CA GLY A 14 6.09 -2.56 10.87
C GLY A 14 5.97 -1.19 11.55
N LEU A 15 6.94 -0.82 12.38
CA LEU A 15 6.89 0.37 13.24
C LEU A 15 7.16 1.70 12.52
N ASP A 16 7.03 1.74 11.19
CA ASP A 16 7.30 2.96 10.44
C ASP A 16 6.14 3.97 10.56
N GLY A 17 6.32 4.97 11.44
CA GLY A 17 5.39 6.08 11.60
C GLY A 17 5.44 7.15 10.52
N HIS A 18 6.38 7.06 9.55
CA HIS A 18 6.52 8.06 8.49
C HIS A 18 5.47 7.84 7.40
N ASP A 19 4.32 8.48 7.55
CA ASP A 19 3.19 8.33 6.65
C ASP A 19 3.04 9.43 5.60
N ARG A 20 3.75 10.55 5.74
CA ARG A 20 3.57 11.71 4.85
C ARG A 20 3.75 11.35 3.37
N GLY A 21 4.83 10.64 3.04
CA GLY A 21 5.09 10.20 1.66
C GLY A 21 4.01 9.24 1.15
N ALA A 22 3.56 8.31 1.99
CA ALA A 22 2.49 7.37 1.65
C ALA A 22 1.15 8.07 1.39
N LYS A 23 0.80 9.06 2.22
CA LYS A 23 -0.40 9.89 2.05
C LYS A 23 -0.35 10.71 0.76
N ILE A 24 0.79 11.36 0.47
CA ILE A 24 0.98 12.13 -0.77
C ILE A 24 0.77 11.22 -1.99
N MET A 25 1.38 10.03 -2.01
CA MET A 25 1.19 9.08 -3.11
C MET A 25 -0.26 8.61 -3.21
N ALA A 26 -0.91 8.32 -2.08
CA ALA A 26 -2.31 7.91 -2.09
C ALA A 26 -3.24 8.99 -2.67
N HIS A 27 -3.00 10.26 -2.36
CA HIS A 27 -3.73 11.38 -2.96
C HIS A 27 -3.45 11.51 -4.45
N ALA A 28 -2.16 11.54 -4.86
CA ALA A 28 -1.78 11.69 -6.26
C ALA A 28 -2.36 10.57 -7.15
N LEU A 29 -2.38 9.32 -6.65
CA LEU A 29 -2.97 8.20 -7.38
C LEU A 29 -4.50 8.34 -7.50
N ARG A 30 -5.19 8.80 -6.44
CA ARG A 30 -6.63 9.08 -6.50
C ARG A 30 -6.96 10.18 -7.49
N ASP A 31 -6.17 11.25 -7.52
CA ASP A 31 -6.32 12.36 -8.48
C ASP A 31 -6.14 11.87 -9.93
N ALA A 32 -5.31 10.83 -10.14
CA ALA A 32 -5.15 10.15 -11.42
C ALA A 32 -6.27 9.14 -11.76
N GLY A 33 -7.30 9.02 -10.92
CA GLY A 33 -8.45 8.14 -11.13
C GLY A 33 -8.27 6.69 -10.69
N ILE A 34 -7.19 6.39 -9.94
CA ILE A 34 -6.91 5.06 -9.37
C ILE A 34 -7.66 4.90 -8.05
N GLU A 35 -8.21 3.72 -7.81
CA GLU A 35 -8.82 3.40 -6.51
C GLU A 35 -7.72 3.03 -5.52
N VAL A 36 -7.66 3.74 -4.39
CA VAL A 36 -6.56 3.59 -3.43
C VAL A 36 -7.06 3.23 -2.04
N ILE A 37 -6.63 2.07 -1.56
CA ILE A 37 -6.75 1.62 -0.18
C ILE A 37 -5.48 2.05 0.56
N TYR A 38 -5.62 2.68 1.73
CA TYR A 38 -4.50 3.00 2.60
C TYR A 38 -4.51 2.05 3.79
N SER A 39 -3.44 1.29 4.01
CA SER A 39 -3.43 0.24 5.04
C SER A 39 -3.46 0.76 6.48
N GLY A 40 -3.19 2.06 6.68
CA GLY A 40 -2.85 2.59 8.00
C GLY A 40 -1.43 2.22 8.41
N LEU A 41 -0.98 2.79 9.53
CA LEU A 41 0.34 2.52 10.13
C LEU A 41 0.38 1.13 10.79
N HIS A 42 1.60 0.66 11.06
CA HIS A 42 1.86 -0.48 11.94
C HIS A 42 1.23 -1.80 11.49
N GLN A 43 1.13 -2.01 10.18
CA GLN A 43 0.57 -3.25 9.65
C GLN A 43 1.62 -4.36 9.61
N THR A 44 1.19 -5.60 9.85
CA THR A 44 2.03 -6.76 9.56
C THR A 44 1.98 -7.09 8.07
N VAL A 45 3.01 -7.75 7.55
CA VAL A 45 3.02 -8.22 6.14
C VAL A 45 1.80 -9.09 5.86
N HIS A 46 1.46 -10.00 6.79
CA HIS A 46 0.30 -10.87 6.65
C HIS A 46 -1.02 -10.08 6.55
N SER A 47 -1.19 -9.05 7.39
CA SER A 47 -2.36 -8.15 7.32
C SER A 47 -2.45 -7.44 5.96
N ILE A 48 -1.31 -6.92 5.45
CA ILE A 48 -1.25 -6.25 4.15
C ILE A 48 -1.63 -7.21 3.02
N VAL A 49 -1.09 -8.42 3.01
CA VAL A 49 -1.39 -9.44 1.99
C VAL A 49 -2.86 -9.84 2.05
N LYS A 50 -3.39 -10.09 3.25
CA LYS A 50 -4.80 -10.41 3.45
C LYS A 50 -5.70 -9.30 2.90
N MET A 51 -5.44 -8.05 3.26
CA MET A 51 -6.18 -6.89 2.77
C MET A 51 -6.08 -6.75 1.24
N ALA A 52 -4.89 -6.96 0.67
CA ALA A 52 -4.69 -6.91 -0.78
C ALA A 52 -5.54 -7.95 -1.53
N VAL A 53 -5.67 -9.17 -0.98
CA VAL A 53 -6.50 -10.23 -1.55
C VAL A 53 -7.99 -9.93 -1.37
N GLU A 54 -8.41 -9.53 -0.17
CA GLU A 54 -9.81 -9.20 0.14
C GLU A 54 -10.32 -8.02 -0.68
N GLU A 55 -9.46 -7.03 -0.93
CA GLU A 55 -9.76 -5.85 -1.74
C GLU A 55 -9.53 -6.05 -3.24
N ASP A 56 -9.13 -7.25 -3.70
CA ASP A 56 -8.83 -7.56 -5.11
C ASP A 56 -7.94 -6.48 -5.78
N VAL A 57 -6.83 -6.11 -5.12
CA VAL A 57 -5.95 -5.06 -5.62
C VAL A 57 -5.05 -5.55 -6.74
N ASP A 58 -4.81 -4.70 -7.73
CA ASP A 58 -3.92 -5.02 -8.84
C ASP A 58 -2.44 -4.75 -8.47
N VAL A 59 -2.19 -3.85 -7.50
CA VAL A 59 -0.83 -3.43 -7.08
C VAL A 59 -0.74 -3.21 -5.57
N ILE A 60 0.38 -3.64 -4.98
CA ILE A 60 0.79 -3.32 -3.60
C ILE A 60 1.95 -2.32 -3.64
N GLY A 61 1.70 -1.09 -3.17
CA GLY A 61 2.74 -0.09 -2.93
C GLY A 61 3.23 -0.12 -1.49
N LEU A 62 4.52 -0.36 -1.26
CA LEU A 62 5.14 -0.30 0.05
C LEU A 62 5.87 1.04 0.22
N SER A 63 5.67 1.71 1.35
CA SER A 63 6.56 2.82 1.74
C SER A 63 7.16 2.51 3.11
N ILE A 64 8.48 2.61 3.22
CA ILE A 64 9.23 2.14 4.38
C ILE A 64 10.48 3.01 4.51
N MET A 65 10.57 3.80 5.59
CA MET A 65 11.77 4.59 5.89
C MET A 65 12.69 3.86 6.87
N SER A 66 12.15 3.07 7.78
CA SER A 66 12.85 2.44 8.90
C SER A 66 13.86 1.33 8.52
N GLY A 67 14.03 1.01 7.23
CA GLY A 67 14.81 -0.14 6.79
C GLY A 67 14.08 -1.49 6.92
N ALA A 68 12.83 -1.50 7.40
CA ALA A 68 12.02 -2.71 7.56
C ALA A 68 11.71 -3.46 6.24
N HIS A 69 12.12 -2.92 5.08
CA HIS A 69 12.01 -3.58 3.79
C HIS A 69 12.99 -4.77 3.67
N ILE A 70 14.16 -4.71 4.32
CA ILE A 70 15.20 -5.73 4.22
C ILE A 70 14.70 -7.15 4.54
N PRO A 71 14.03 -7.42 5.69
CA PRO A 71 13.56 -8.77 5.99
C PRO A 71 12.43 -9.26 5.07
N ILE A 72 11.67 -8.35 4.43
CA ILE A 72 10.48 -8.70 3.64
C ILE A 72 10.74 -8.74 2.13
N SER A 73 11.88 -8.23 1.66
CA SER A 73 12.25 -8.20 0.24
C SER A 73 13.34 -9.22 -0.14
N LYS A 74 13.66 -10.16 0.75
CA LYS A 74 14.61 -11.23 0.45
C LYS A 74 14.00 -12.18 -0.59
N LYS A 75 14.81 -12.56 -1.58
CA LYS A 75 14.48 -13.59 -2.57
C LYS A 75 14.49 -14.97 -1.96
#